data_AF-A0AAP7FSQ4-F1
#
_entry.id   AF-A0AAP7FSQ4-F1
#
_cell.length_a   1.000
_cell.length_b   1.000
_cell.length_c   1.000
_cell.angle_alpha   90.00
_cell.angle_beta   90.00
_cell.angle_gamma   90.00
#
_symmetry.space_group_name_H-M   'P 1'
#
loop_
_entity.id
_entity.type
_entity.pdbx_description
1 polymer ?
#
loop_
_entity_poly.entity_id
_entity_poly.type
_entity_poly.pdbx_seq_one_letter_code
_entity_poly.pdbx_strand_id
1 'polypeptide(L)' 'MAGRAAESLVFGQVSTGAADDLGRATDIARQLITRFGMSTELGQAVLERQQASYLGESLLRQERKD' A
#
# COMPACT_ATOMS: atom_id res chain seq x y z
N MET A 1 4.74 -0.40 12.00
CA MET A 1 5.30 -1.77 12.17
C MET A 1 5.90 -2.04 13.54
N ALA A 2 6.65 -1.10 14.14
CA ALA A 2 7.39 -1.36 15.38
C ALA A 2 6.53 -1.79 16.58
N GLY A 3 5.30 -1.27 16.71
CA GLY A 3 4.38 -1.64 17.78
C GLY A 3 3.97 -3.11 17.75
N ARG A 4 3.57 -3.64 16.58
CA ARG A 4 3.19 -5.05 16.41
C ARG A 4 4.37 -6.00 16.67
N ALA A 5 5.58 -5.61 16.25
CA ALA A 5 6.78 -6.39 16.55
C ALA A 5 7.07 -6.42 18.06
N ALA A 6 6.97 -5.28 18.75
CA ALA A 6 7.14 -5.20 20.19
C ALA A 6 6.07 -6.02 20.94
N GLU A 7 4.80 -5.96 20.52
CA GLU A 7 3.72 -6.73 21.12
C GLU A 7 3.93 -8.24 20.97
N SER A 8 4.31 -8.70 19.78
CA SER A 8 4.63 -10.10 19.56
C SER A 8 5.80 -10.58 20.43
N LEU A 9 6.82 -9.74 20.64
CA LEU A 9 8.02 -10.10 21.39
C LEU A 9 7.80 -10.07 22.91
N VAL A 10 7.00 -9.12 23.42
CA VAL A 10 6.84 -8.90 24.86
C VAL A 10 5.59 -9.59 25.41
N PHE A 11 4.49 -9.61 24.65
CA PHE A 11 3.20 -10.10 25.12
C PHE A 11 2.75 -11.42 24.45
N GLY A 12 3.46 -11.90 23.41
CA GLY A 12 3.13 -13.14 22.71
C GLY A 12 1.79 -13.12 21.97
N GLN A 13 1.19 -11.93 21.86
CA GLN A 13 -0.08 -11.68 21.20
C GLN A 13 0.02 -10.40 20.40
N VAL A 14 -0.80 -10.27 19.35
CA VAL A 14 -0.78 -9.12 18.45
C VAL A 14 -2.10 -8.39 18.55
N SER A 15 -2.06 -7.07 18.68
CA SER A 15 -3.24 -6.23 18.68
C SER A 15 -3.64 -5.79 17.25
N THR A 16 -4.82 -5.20 17.14
CA THR A 16 -5.31 -4.58 15.89
C THR A 16 -4.74 -3.18 15.64
N GLY A 17 -3.99 -2.62 16.60
CA GLY A 17 -3.50 -1.24 16.55
C GLY A 17 -2.55 -0.94 15.38
N ALA A 18 -1.94 -1.98 14.79
CA ALA A 18 -1.04 -1.85 13.65
C ALA A 18 -1.70 -2.15 12.28
N ALA A 19 -3.02 -2.21 12.18
CA ALA A 19 -3.71 -2.52 10.94
C ALA A 19 -3.43 -1.50 9.81
N ASP A 20 -3.42 -0.19 10.11
CA ASP A 20 -3.12 0.85 9.13
C ASP A 20 -1.68 0.75 8.60
N ASP A 21 -0.73 0.53 9.51
CA ASP A 21 0.68 0.32 9.15
C ASP A 21 0.85 -0.86 8.19
N LEU A 22 0.11 -1.96 8.41
CA LEU A 22 0.16 -3.16 7.56
C LEU A 22 -0.41 -2.91 6.17
N GLY A 23 -1.54 -2.21 6.08
CA GLY A 23 -2.10 -1.77 4.81
C GLY A 23 -1.07 -0.93 4.04
N ARG A 24 -0.54 0.10 4.69
CA ARG A 24 0.44 1.02 4.09
C ARG A 24 1.72 0.32 3.65
N ALA A 25 2.27 -0.56 4.48
CA ALA A 25 3.48 -1.32 4.15
C ALA A 25 3.23 -2.27 2.96
N THR A 26 2.07 -2.91 2.91
CA THR A 26 1.67 -3.78 1.79
C THR A 26 1.56 -2.98 0.50
N ASP A 27 0.94 -1.80 0.56
CA ASP A 27 0.82 -0.91 -0.61
C ASP A 27 2.17 -0.44 -1.13
N ILE A 28 3.10 -0.07 -0.23
CA ILE A 28 4.45 0.31 -0.61
C ILE A 28 5.17 -0.88 -1.25
N ALA A 29 5.14 -2.05 -0.63
CA ALA A 29 5.79 -3.25 -1.16
C ALA A 29 5.27 -3.62 -2.56
N ARG A 30 3.95 -3.55 -2.75
CA ARG A 30 3.33 -3.73 -4.07
C ARG A 30 3.88 -2.75 -5.09
N GLN A 31 3.93 -1.45 -4.77
CA GLN A 31 4.46 -0.44 -5.71
C GLN A 31 5.95 -0.64 -6.03
N LEU A 32 6.78 -1.00 -5.03
CA LEU A 32 8.20 -1.31 -5.24
C LEU A 32 8.38 -2.43 -6.27
N ILE A 33 7.58 -3.48 -6.15
CA ILE A 33 7.65 -4.63 -7.04
C ILE A 33 7.02 -4.32 -8.40
N THR A 34 5.79 -3.79 -8.44
CA THR A 34 4.99 -3.70 -9.67
C THR A 34 5.23 -2.43 -10.48
N ARG A 35 5.71 -1.35 -9.86
CA ARG A 35 5.88 -0.05 -10.54
C ARG A 35 7.33 0.34 -10.67
N PHE A 36 8.14 0.05 -9.65
CA PHE A 36 9.55 0.45 -9.62
C PHE A 36 10.50 -0.67 -10.04
N GLY A 37 10.01 -1.89 -10.32
CA GLY A 37 10.85 -2.99 -10.80
C GLY A 37 11.92 -3.41 -9.79
N MET A 38 11.65 -3.25 -8.48
CA MET A 38 12.62 -3.53 -7.41
C MET A 38 12.60 -4.99 -6.94
N SER A 39 12.06 -5.90 -7.75
CA SER A 39 12.18 -7.34 -7.52
C SER A 39 13.28 -7.90 -8.41
N THR A 40 14.25 -8.60 -7.81
CA THR A 40 15.32 -9.28 -8.54
C THR A 40 14.83 -10.46 -9.37
N GLU A 41 13.71 -11.08 -8.96
CA GLU A 41 13.08 -12.19 -9.68
C GLU A 41 12.34 -11.72 -10.93
N LEU A 42 11.66 -10.57 -10.84
CA LEU A 42 10.88 -10.00 -11.95
C LEU A 42 11.71 -9.06 -12.84
N GLY A 43 12.84 -8.56 -12.34
CA GLY A 43 13.70 -7.61 -13.04
C GLY A 43 13.08 -6.22 -13.19
N GLN A 44 13.67 -5.42 -14.07
CA GLN A 44 13.24 -4.04 -14.35
C GLN A 44 12.00 -4.01 -15.25
N ALA A 45 10.86 -4.44 -14.72
CA ALA A 45 9.58 -4.48 -15.42
C ALA A 45 8.50 -3.67 -14.68
N VAL A 46 7.65 -2.98 -15.44
CA VAL A 46 6.48 -2.28 -14.91
C VAL A 46 5.24 -3.14 -15.15
N LEU A 47 4.68 -3.69 -14.08
CA LEU A 47 3.53 -4.59 -14.09
C LEU A 47 2.21 -3.89 -13.78
N GLU A 48 2.26 -2.71 -13.16
CA GLU A 48 1.08 -1.91 -12.81
C GLU A 48 1.22 -0.49 -13.37
N ARG A 49 0.25 -0.06 -14.19
CA ARG A 49 0.19 1.33 -14.67
C ARG A 49 -0.39 2.23 -13.60
N GLN A 50 0.21 3.41 -13.40
CA GLN A 50 -0.43 4.47 -12.64
C GLN A 50 -1.68 4.92 -13.38
N GLN A 51 -2.85 4.72 -12.78
CA GLN A 51 -4.03 5.45 -13.21
C GLN A 51 -3.76 6.93 -12.94
N ALA A 52 -3.55 7.70 -14.01
CA ALA A 52 -3.50 9.13 -13.92
C ALA A 52 -4.92 9.60 -13.57
N SER A 53 -5.15 9.95 -12.31
CA SER A 53 -6.37 10.65 -11.94
C SER A 53 -6.26 12.05 -12.54
N TYR A 54 -6.81 12.23 -13.74
CA TYR A 54 -6.99 13.57 -14.30
C TYR A 54 -7.86 14.36 -13.33
N LEU A 55 -7.50 15.62 -13.08
CA LEU A 55 -8.22 16.54 -12.17
C LEU A 55 -9.75 16.58 -12.45
N GLY A 56 -10.18 16.29 -13.68
CA GLY A 56 -11.59 16.21 -14.05
C GLY A 56 -12.34 14.95 -13.57
N GLU A 57 -11.70 13.79 -13.40
CA GLU A 57 -12.42 12.56 -13.02
C GLU A 57 -12.82 12.53 -11.54
N SER A 58 -12.01 13.13 -10.66
CA SER A 58 -12.35 13.25 -9.25
C SER A 58 -13.49 14.24 -9.03
N LEU A 59 -13.53 15.33 -9.79
CA LEU A 59 -14.63 16.30 -9.79
C LEU A 59 -15.93 15.67 -10.30
N LEU A 60 -15.88 14.96 -11.44
CA LEU A 60 -17.04 14.26 -12.01
C LEU A 60 -17.58 13.13 -11.13
N ARG A 61 -16.73 12.51 -10.29
CA ARG A 61 -17.18 11.51 -9.30
C ARG A 61 -17.86 12.15 -8.10
N GLN A 62 -17.47 13.37 -7.74
CA GLN A 62 -18.05 14.10 -6.62
C GLN A 62 -19.45 14.64 -6.97
N GLU A 63 -19.66 15.10 -8.21
CA GLU A 63 -20.98 15.60 -8.66
C GLU A 63 -22.05 14.52 -8.87
N ARG A 64 -21.67 13.24 -8.92
CA ARG A 64 -22.62 12.13 -9.07
C ARG A 64 -23.09 11.53 -7.73
N LYS A 65 -22.72 12.14 -6.60
CA LYS A 65 -23.06 11.62 -5.27
C LYS A 65 -24.01 12.52 -4.47
N ASP A 66 -24.60 13.52 -5.13
CA ASP A 66 -25.67 14.37 -4.60
C ASP A 66 -27.03 13.98 -5.21
#